data_AF-A0A2V9FU95-F1
#
_entry.id   AF-A0A2V9FU95-F1
#
_cell.length_a   1.000
_cell.length_b   1.000
_cell.length_c   1.000
_cell.angle_alpha   90.00
_cell.angle_beta   90.00
_cell.angle_gamma   90.00
#
_symmetry.space_group_name_H-M   'P 1'
#
loop_
_entity.id
_entity.type
_entity.pdbx_description
1 polymer ?
#
loop_
_entity_poly.entity_id
_entity_poly.type
_entity_poly.pdbx_seq_one_letter_code
_entity_poly.pdbx_strand_id
1 'polypeptide(L)'
;MLLIVARAFQRKSWKSIPKDLMAILPAALTCGLVIAWMISLKGAEFLTQENFQSWPTSYFMRTYGNRWLVFSGLSLTSEAFIEAAQRTVILVGIFQGFHLLLFWTRTTRYRIFLRVVLFLGALVYFAGYLRSIEELKYGPLYQMLLEAMRYLSFPQDMVLYIGVAAVAAWWHFLRQPYHKRNPAVPVLLTVSALIAIRVLQKMLPWSYPIFFNGPAVFSFFLLLGPLFPRTASKERFAFRADLLICCACLITTLINSRRTDTPTDVVVPLTTERGTIRVSASRAEQYGAAINFMRDKSARGEYVLSVPEDTSLYFLSGTHCPTRVFAFTPGMVAPGKMTKELIHEVEAKNVRYLIWSNRIFWEYGVPRFGVDFDKTFGDYLISHYRRVGRVSPAPVRLGEWNAYIWERIPEIDR
;
A
#
# COMPACT_ATOMS: atom_id res chain seq x y z
N MET A 1 19.75 0.02 -14.99
CA MET A 1 21.13 0.20 -14.46
C MET A 1 21.71 -1.07 -13.83
N LEU A 2 21.08 -1.72 -12.83
CA LEU A 2 21.61 -2.93 -12.18
C LEU A 2 22.03 -4.04 -13.17
N LEU A 3 21.19 -4.33 -14.18
CA LEU A 3 21.51 -5.34 -15.19
C LEU A 3 22.74 -4.98 -16.04
N ILE A 4 22.93 -3.70 -16.37
CA ILE A 4 24.08 -3.21 -17.16
C ILE A 4 25.37 -3.43 -16.36
N VAL A 5 25.36 -3.02 -15.09
CA VAL A 5 26.48 -3.23 -14.16
C VAL A 5 26.76 -4.73 -14.02
N ALA A 6 25.73 -5.54 -13.80
CA ALA A 6 25.87 -6.99 -13.67
C ALA A 6 26.48 -7.64 -14.92
N ARG A 7 26.06 -7.22 -16.13
CA ARG A 7 26.61 -7.71 -17.41
C ARG A 7 28.04 -7.24 -17.62
N ALA A 8 28.39 -6.03 -17.23
CA ALA A 8 29.77 -5.54 -17.30
C ALA A 8 30.71 -6.38 -16.43
N PHE A 9 30.31 -6.66 -15.19
CA PHE A 9 31.02 -7.57 -14.29
C PHE A 9 31.07 -9.00 -14.83
N GLN A 10 29.96 -9.47 -15.40
CA GLN A 10 29.89 -10.79 -16.03
C GLN A 10 30.75 -10.88 -17.28
N ARG A 11 31.07 -9.79 -17.98
CA ARG A 11 31.85 -9.79 -19.22
C ARG A 11 33.31 -9.35 -19.06
N LYS A 12 33.68 -8.83 -17.88
CA LYS A 12 34.94 -8.11 -17.62
C LYS A 12 35.27 -7.06 -18.70
N SER A 13 34.25 -6.53 -19.36
CA SER A 13 34.40 -5.67 -20.52
C SER A 13 33.59 -4.42 -20.31
N TRP A 14 34.28 -3.32 -20.01
CA TRP A 14 33.68 -2.00 -19.94
C TRP A 14 33.18 -1.54 -21.32
N LYS A 15 33.66 -2.15 -22.42
CA LYS A 15 33.23 -1.85 -23.79
C LYS A 15 31.76 -2.19 -24.06
N SER A 16 31.15 -3.11 -23.29
CA SER A 16 29.71 -3.39 -23.45
C SER A 16 28.80 -2.38 -22.76
N ILE A 17 29.31 -1.60 -21.81
CA ILE A 17 28.50 -0.61 -21.08
C ILE A 17 27.97 0.48 -22.02
N PRO A 18 28.78 1.12 -22.89
CA PRO A 18 28.27 2.10 -23.85
C PRO A 18 27.16 1.53 -24.72
N LYS A 19 27.31 0.29 -25.22
CA LYS A 19 26.29 -0.38 -26.04
C LYS A 19 24.98 -0.58 -25.29
N ASP A 20 25.05 -1.09 -24.06
CA ASP A 20 23.87 -1.31 -23.23
C ASP A 20 23.23 0.02 -22.76
N LEU A 21 24.03 1.07 -22.53
CA LEU A 21 23.56 2.43 -22.25
C LEU A 21 22.83 3.02 -23.46
N MET A 22 23.40 2.89 -24.66
CA MET A 22 22.77 3.34 -25.90
C MET A 22 21.43 2.62 -26.15
N ALA A 23 21.33 1.34 -25.79
CA ALA A 23 20.09 0.59 -25.91
C ALA A 23 18.96 1.09 -24.99
N ILE A 24 19.29 1.62 -23.80
CA ILE A 24 18.30 2.19 -22.87
C ILE A 24 18.11 3.70 -23.04
N LEU A 25 18.98 4.35 -23.80
CA LEU A 25 18.99 5.81 -23.97
C LEU A 25 17.64 6.36 -24.46
N PRO A 26 16.93 5.77 -25.44
CA PRO A 26 15.63 6.30 -25.88
C PRO A 26 14.60 6.36 -24.74
N ALA A 27 14.52 5.32 -23.91
CA ALA A 27 13.62 5.29 -22.77
C ALA A 27 14.04 6.31 -21.70
N ALA A 28 15.33 6.41 -21.39
CA ALA A 28 15.85 7.37 -20.44
C ALA A 28 15.64 8.83 -20.89
N LEU A 29 15.86 9.12 -22.18
CA LEU A 29 15.59 10.42 -22.78
C LEU A 29 14.10 10.76 -22.72
N THR A 30 13.23 9.80 -23.04
CA THR A 30 11.78 10.00 -22.94
C THR A 30 11.36 10.35 -21.51
N CYS A 31 11.84 9.61 -20.51
CA CYS A 31 11.60 9.95 -19.10
C CYS A 31 12.15 11.33 -18.73
N GLY A 32 13.37 11.66 -19.18
CA GLY A 32 14.00 12.95 -18.96
C GLY A 32 13.21 14.12 -19.57
N LEU A 33 12.70 13.96 -20.80
CA LEU A 33 11.86 14.93 -21.48
C LEU A 33 10.53 15.14 -20.76
N VAL A 34 9.89 14.07 -20.28
CA VAL A 34 8.66 14.18 -19.48
C VAL A 34 8.92 14.92 -18.17
N ILE A 35 10.01 14.61 -17.47
CA ILE A 35 10.39 15.32 -16.24
C ILE A 35 10.69 16.79 -16.53
N ALA A 36 11.45 17.09 -17.59
CA ALA A 36 11.76 18.46 -17.99
C ALA A 36 10.49 19.24 -18.35
N TRP A 37 9.55 18.61 -19.06
CA TRP A 37 8.25 19.19 -19.34
C TRP A 37 7.46 19.48 -18.06
N MET A 38 7.36 18.53 -17.12
CA MET A 38 6.70 18.75 -15.82
C MET A 38 7.35 19.89 -15.02
N ILE A 39 8.69 19.97 -15.02
CA ILE A 39 9.44 21.07 -14.39
C ILE A 39 9.14 22.40 -15.08
N SER A 40 9.00 22.42 -16.41
CA SER A 40 8.69 23.65 -17.16
C SER A 40 7.33 24.25 -16.82
N LEU A 41 6.37 23.46 -16.31
CA LEU A 41 5.02 23.93 -15.99
C LEU A 41 4.96 24.75 -14.69
N LYS A 42 5.68 24.32 -13.63
CA LYS A 42 5.59 24.92 -12.28
C LYS A 42 6.90 24.94 -11.48
N GLY A 43 8.00 24.50 -12.08
CA GLY A 43 9.31 24.41 -11.43
C GLY A 43 9.57 23.08 -10.71
N ALA A 44 10.84 22.80 -10.42
CA ALA A 44 11.26 21.58 -9.73
C ALA A 44 10.88 21.59 -8.24
N GLU A 45 10.82 22.79 -7.63
CA GLU A 45 10.37 22.95 -6.24
C GLU A 45 8.92 22.52 -6.08
N PHE A 46 8.02 22.97 -6.98
CA PHE A 46 6.64 22.52 -6.98
C PHE A 46 6.53 20.99 -7.09
N LEU A 47 7.25 20.39 -8.04
CA LEU A 47 7.20 18.95 -8.24
C LEU A 47 7.66 18.17 -7.00
N THR A 48 8.75 18.59 -6.36
CA THR A 48 9.38 17.86 -5.25
C THR A 48 8.80 18.20 -3.88
N GLN A 49 8.40 19.44 -3.64
CA GLN A 49 7.95 19.92 -2.32
C GLN A 49 6.44 19.95 -2.17
N GLU A 50 5.68 20.17 -3.27
CA GLU A 50 4.24 20.40 -3.20
C GLU A 50 3.41 19.29 -3.86
N ASN A 51 3.96 18.58 -4.85
CA ASN A 51 3.21 17.57 -5.63
C ASN A 51 3.64 16.14 -5.32
N PHE A 52 4.93 15.90 -5.07
CA PHE A 52 5.43 14.57 -4.72
C PHE A 52 5.61 14.39 -3.21
N GLN A 53 4.50 14.05 -2.55
CA GLN A 53 4.42 13.89 -1.09
C GLN A 53 5.50 12.97 -0.50
N SER A 54 5.92 11.93 -1.22
CA SER A 54 6.94 10.99 -0.74
C SER A 54 8.38 11.45 -0.96
N TRP A 55 8.60 12.66 -1.47
CA TRP A 55 9.95 13.21 -1.62
C TRP A 55 10.60 13.42 -0.24
N PRO A 56 11.87 13.01 -0.03
CA PRO A 56 12.48 13.01 1.30
C PRO A 56 12.47 14.35 2.05
N THR A 57 12.56 15.46 1.34
CA THR A 57 12.60 16.81 1.93
C THR A 57 11.24 17.51 1.98
N SER A 58 10.19 16.89 1.45
CA SER A 58 8.83 17.44 1.48
C SER A 58 8.37 17.70 2.92
N TYR A 59 7.38 18.60 3.09
CA TYR A 59 6.78 18.82 4.41
C TYR A 59 6.22 17.52 4.99
N PHE A 60 5.51 16.74 4.18
CA PHE A 60 4.97 15.45 4.61
C PHE A 60 6.04 14.50 5.16
N MET A 61 7.12 14.24 4.42
CA MET A 61 8.13 13.28 4.85
C MET A 61 8.85 13.74 6.12
N ARG A 62 9.06 15.06 6.30
CA ARG A 62 9.67 15.61 7.51
C ARG A 62 8.77 15.52 8.74
N THR A 63 7.47 15.74 8.57
CA THR A 63 6.53 15.82 9.71
C THR A 63 5.86 14.49 10.03
N TYR A 64 5.42 13.76 9.00
CA TYR A 64 4.62 12.54 9.13
C TYR A 64 5.33 11.29 8.59
N GLY A 65 6.44 11.46 7.86
CA GLY A 65 7.12 10.38 7.15
C GLY A 65 7.50 9.19 8.02
N ASN A 66 8.06 9.41 9.22
CA ASN A 66 8.42 8.32 10.12
C ASN A 66 7.19 7.45 10.47
N ARG A 67 6.12 8.09 10.95
CA ARG A 67 4.88 7.37 11.32
C ARG A 67 4.25 6.68 10.12
N TRP A 68 4.22 7.35 8.96
CA TRP A 68 3.69 6.77 7.73
C TRP A 68 4.50 5.55 7.27
N LEU A 69 5.83 5.61 7.34
CA LEU A 69 6.72 4.50 6.99
C LEU A 69 6.52 3.32 7.95
N VAL A 70 6.47 3.56 9.27
CA VAL A 70 6.16 2.52 10.27
C VAL A 70 4.77 1.92 10.04
N PHE A 71 3.76 2.76 9.81
CA PHE A 71 2.40 2.33 9.50
C PHE A 71 2.36 1.48 8.22
N SER A 72 3.15 1.82 7.20
CA SER A 72 3.25 1.08 5.95
C SER A 72 4.05 -0.22 6.08
N GLY A 73 4.87 -0.36 7.12
CA GLY A 73 5.64 -1.57 7.40
C GLY A 73 7.16 -1.44 7.26
N LEU A 74 7.69 -0.23 7.09
CA LEU A 74 9.13 0.04 7.15
C LEU A 74 9.49 0.50 8.57
N SER A 75 9.72 -0.46 9.46
CA SER A 75 10.32 -0.23 10.77
C SER A 75 11.77 -0.73 10.78
N LEU A 76 12.70 0.12 11.22
CA LEU A 76 14.12 -0.21 11.31
C LEU A 76 14.60 -0.27 12.77
N THR A 77 13.72 -0.69 13.68
CA THR A 77 14.03 -0.86 15.10
C THR A 77 14.50 -2.28 15.42
N SER A 78 15.33 -2.43 16.45
CA SER A 78 15.79 -3.74 16.93
C SER A 78 14.64 -4.66 17.31
N GLU A 79 13.61 -4.12 17.95
CA GLU A 79 12.38 -4.83 18.30
C GLU A 79 11.69 -5.42 17.07
N ALA A 80 11.51 -4.63 16.00
CA ALA A 80 10.89 -5.11 14.77
C ALA A 80 11.71 -6.24 14.10
N PHE A 81 13.04 -6.18 14.18
CA PHE A 81 13.91 -7.27 13.71
C PHE A 81 13.82 -8.52 14.60
N ILE A 82 13.68 -8.37 15.92
CA ILE A 82 13.48 -9.50 16.84
C ILE A 82 12.14 -10.19 16.53
N GLU A 83 11.07 -9.42 16.37
CA GLU A 83 9.76 -9.98 15.98
C GLU A 83 9.82 -10.67 14.62
N ALA A 84 10.47 -10.05 13.62
CA ALA A 84 10.68 -10.65 12.31
C ALA A 84 11.46 -11.97 12.41
N ALA A 85 12.49 -12.03 13.25
CA ALA A 85 13.26 -13.24 13.50
C ALA A 85 12.40 -14.34 14.14
N GLN A 86 11.58 -14.01 15.15
CA GLN A 86 10.63 -14.95 15.76
C GLN A 86 9.65 -15.50 14.72
N ARG A 87 9.06 -14.63 13.91
CA ARG A 87 8.15 -15.01 12.82
C ARG A 87 8.84 -15.91 11.79
N THR A 88 10.09 -15.61 11.47
CA THR A 88 10.92 -16.42 10.57
C THR A 88 11.15 -17.83 11.11
N VAL A 89 11.43 -17.98 12.40
CA VAL A 89 11.65 -19.31 13.02
C VAL A 89 10.41 -20.18 12.89
N ILE A 90 9.21 -19.61 13.10
CA ILE A 90 7.94 -20.33 12.91
C ILE A 90 7.82 -20.80 11.46
N LEU A 91 8.00 -19.88 10.51
CA LEU A 91 7.86 -20.15 9.09
C LEU A 91 8.81 -21.27 8.65
N VAL A 92 10.09 -21.16 9.04
CA VAL A 92 11.11 -22.18 8.76
C VAL A 92 10.75 -23.51 9.41
N GLY A 93 10.31 -23.53 10.66
CA GLY A 93 9.90 -24.74 11.36
C GLY A 93 8.75 -25.47 10.66
N ILE A 94 7.74 -24.72 10.19
CA ILE A 94 6.61 -25.27 9.42
C ILE A 94 7.10 -25.86 8.09
N PHE A 95 7.90 -25.12 7.32
CA PHE A 95 8.43 -25.61 6.04
C PHE A 95 9.35 -26.82 6.20
N GLN A 96 10.18 -26.86 7.25
CA GLN A 96 11.02 -28.04 7.55
C GLN A 96 10.16 -29.26 7.91
N GLY A 97 9.04 -29.07 8.62
CA GLY A 97 8.08 -30.13 8.88
C GLY A 97 7.42 -30.67 7.61
N PHE A 98 6.96 -29.80 6.71
CA PHE A 98 6.46 -30.23 5.40
C PHE A 98 7.53 -30.98 4.59
N HIS A 99 8.76 -30.48 4.60
CA HIS A 99 9.87 -31.16 3.95
C HIS A 99 10.13 -32.55 4.57
N LEU A 100 10.02 -32.71 5.89
CA LEU A 100 10.11 -34.04 6.52
C LEU A 100 9.01 -34.97 6.03
N LEU A 101 7.74 -34.54 6.08
CA LEU A 101 6.60 -35.36 5.70
C LEU A 101 6.74 -35.88 4.27
N LEU A 102 7.26 -35.05 3.37
CA LEU A 102 7.45 -35.40 1.97
C LEU A 102 8.70 -36.28 1.72
N PHE A 103 9.73 -36.19 2.57
CA PHE A 103 11.05 -36.79 2.30
C PHE A 103 11.67 -37.58 3.46
N TRP A 104 10.86 -38.07 4.39
CA TRP A 104 11.32 -38.76 5.60
C TRP A 104 12.25 -39.94 5.28
N THR A 105 11.97 -40.72 4.24
CA THR A 105 12.70 -41.93 3.87
C THR A 105 14.19 -41.76 3.57
N ARG A 106 14.69 -40.53 3.40
CA ARG A 106 16.07 -40.22 3.02
C ARG A 106 16.91 -39.56 4.11
N THR A 107 16.42 -39.51 5.34
CA THR A 107 17.03 -38.67 6.40
C THR A 107 17.54 -39.53 7.56
N THR A 108 18.69 -39.17 8.16
CA THR A 108 19.22 -39.86 9.35
C THR A 108 18.34 -39.63 10.58
N ARG A 109 18.28 -40.61 11.50
CA ARG A 109 17.41 -40.56 12.70
C ARG A 109 17.56 -39.28 13.51
N TYR A 110 18.80 -38.80 13.72
CA TYR A 110 19.08 -37.56 14.43
C TYR A 110 18.46 -36.31 13.77
N ARG A 111 18.58 -36.19 12.44
CA ARG A 111 18.02 -35.06 11.67
C ARG A 111 16.49 -35.11 11.64
N ILE A 112 15.90 -36.31 11.63
CA ILE A 112 14.45 -36.49 11.75
C ILE A 112 13.99 -35.96 13.11
N PHE A 113 14.62 -36.39 14.20
CA PHE A 113 14.29 -35.93 15.54
C PHE A 113 14.35 -34.40 15.65
N LEU A 114 15.47 -33.78 15.24
CA LEU A 114 15.64 -32.32 15.32
C LEU A 114 14.55 -31.57 14.53
N ARG A 115 14.22 -32.04 13.33
CA ARG A 115 13.19 -31.41 12.49
C ARG A 115 11.77 -31.64 13.03
N VAL A 116 11.49 -32.79 13.65
CA VAL A 116 10.20 -33.05 14.33
C VAL A 116 10.05 -32.12 15.54
N VAL A 117 11.10 -31.98 16.35
CA VAL A 117 11.11 -31.05 17.49
C VAL A 117 10.90 -29.61 17.02
N LEU A 118 11.60 -29.18 15.97
CA LEU A 118 11.42 -27.85 15.37
C LEU A 118 10.00 -27.64 14.83
N PHE A 119 9.42 -28.64 14.16
CA PHE A 119 8.08 -28.55 13.61
C PHE A 119 7.01 -28.47 14.70
N LEU A 120 7.07 -29.36 15.70
CA LEU A 120 6.14 -29.36 16.83
C LEU A 120 6.28 -28.08 17.66
N GLY A 121 7.51 -27.63 17.92
CA GLY A 121 7.77 -26.36 18.59
C GLY A 121 7.20 -25.16 17.82
N ALA A 122 7.40 -25.13 16.50
CA ALA A 122 6.83 -24.10 15.63
C ALA A 122 5.29 -24.14 15.62
N LEU A 123 4.67 -25.32 15.57
CA LEU A 123 3.21 -25.45 15.63
C LEU A 123 2.63 -24.99 16.97
N VAL A 124 3.25 -25.38 18.09
CA VAL A 124 2.81 -24.96 19.43
C VAL A 124 2.93 -23.45 19.58
N TYR A 125 4.07 -22.88 19.20
CA TYR A 125 4.29 -21.44 19.24
C TYR A 125 3.32 -20.70 18.32
N PHE A 126 3.11 -21.21 17.10
CA PHE A 126 2.18 -20.61 16.14
C PHE A 126 0.73 -20.67 16.61
N ALA A 127 0.29 -21.78 17.21
CA ALA A 127 -1.03 -21.88 17.82
C ALA A 127 -1.19 -20.90 19.00
N GLY A 128 -0.15 -20.72 19.81
CA GLY A 128 -0.10 -19.69 20.86
C GLY A 128 -0.20 -18.27 20.28
N TYR A 129 0.56 -17.97 19.23
CA TYR A 129 0.51 -16.70 18.52
C TYR A 129 -0.89 -16.43 17.94
N LEU A 130 -1.49 -17.39 17.24
CA LEU A 130 -2.84 -17.24 16.71
C LEU A 130 -3.87 -17.00 17.83
N ARG A 131 -3.74 -17.67 18.98
CA ARG A 131 -4.60 -17.43 20.14
C ARG A 131 -4.40 -16.08 20.83
N SER A 132 -3.22 -15.46 20.69
CA SER A 132 -2.97 -14.11 21.20
C SER A 132 -3.64 -13.01 20.38
N ILE A 133 -4.07 -13.32 19.14
CA ILE A 133 -4.83 -12.38 18.32
C ILE A 133 -6.25 -12.31 18.87
N GLU A 134 -6.62 -11.16 19.43
CA GLU A 134 -7.90 -10.96 20.15
C GLU A 134 -9.11 -11.30 19.27
N GLU A 135 -9.07 -10.93 17.98
CA GLU A 135 -10.10 -11.27 16.99
C GLU A 135 -10.31 -12.78 16.81
N LEU A 136 -9.25 -13.58 16.96
CA LEU A 136 -9.28 -15.03 16.79
C LEU A 136 -9.64 -15.78 18.07
N LYS A 137 -9.53 -15.13 19.23
CA LYS A 137 -9.76 -15.76 20.54
C LYS A 137 -11.18 -16.33 20.67
N TYR A 138 -12.15 -15.67 20.04
CA TYR A 138 -13.55 -16.11 19.98
C TYR A 138 -14.02 -16.36 18.54
N GLY A 139 -13.08 -16.39 17.60
CA GLY A 139 -13.36 -16.58 16.19
C GLY A 139 -13.63 -18.04 15.83
N PRO A 140 -14.48 -18.31 14.82
CA PRO A 140 -14.67 -19.65 14.28
C PRO A 140 -13.37 -20.21 13.66
N LEU A 141 -13.23 -21.54 13.64
CA LEU A 141 -12.04 -22.27 13.14
C LEU A 141 -11.56 -21.80 11.76
N TYR A 142 -12.48 -21.38 10.88
CA TYR A 142 -12.12 -20.92 9.54
C TYR A 142 -11.26 -19.64 9.57
N GLN A 143 -11.41 -18.76 10.57
CA GLN A 143 -10.59 -17.55 10.69
C GLN A 143 -9.15 -17.89 11.06
N MET A 144 -8.98 -18.88 11.95
CA MET A 144 -7.67 -19.40 12.31
C MET A 144 -6.97 -20.02 11.09
N LEU A 145 -7.72 -20.81 10.28
CA LEU A 145 -7.20 -21.38 9.04
C LEU A 145 -6.82 -20.28 8.03
N LEU A 146 -7.64 -19.23 7.91
CA LEU A 146 -7.37 -18.11 7.01
C LEU A 146 -6.09 -17.36 7.41
N GLU A 147 -5.92 -17.08 8.70
CA GLU A 147 -4.71 -16.45 9.22
C GLU A 147 -3.47 -17.35 9.03
N ALA A 148 -3.62 -18.67 9.19
CA ALA A 148 -2.55 -19.61 8.85
C ALA A 148 -2.17 -19.57 7.36
N MET A 149 -3.16 -19.59 6.47
CA MET A 149 -2.94 -19.48 5.01
C MET A 149 -2.30 -18.15 4.62
N ARG A 150 -2.72 -17.05 5.25
CA ARG A 150 -2.10 -15.74 5.11
C ARG A 150 -0.64 -15.80 5.53
N TYR A 151 -0.34 -16.36 6.70
CA TYR A 151 1.01 -16.40 7.23
C TYR A 151 1.97 -17.20 6.34
N LEU A 152 1.49 -18.28 5.74
CA LEU A 152 2.29 -19.14 4.85
C LEU A 152 2.46 -18.54 3.45
N SER A 153 1.40 -17.96 2.88
CA SER A 153 1.41 -17.47 1.50
C SER A 153 1.92 -16.02 1.40
N PHE A 154 1.70 -15.23 2.45
CA PHE A 154 2.09 -13.82 2.59
C PHE A 154 2.72 -13.56 3.97
N PRO A 155 3.89 -14.15 4.29
CA PRO A 155 4.59 -13.83 5.53
C PRO A 155 4.84 -12.31 5.62
N GLN A 156 4.61 -11.74 6.80
CA GLN A 156 4.72 -10.29 7.01
C GLN A 156 6.11 -9.75 6.62
N ASP A 157 7.17 -10.49 6.93
CA ASP A 157 8.56 -10.12 6.67
C ASP A 157 9.10 -10.66 5.34
N MET A 158 8.22 -11.05 4.41
CA MET A 158 8.61 -11.59 3.11
C MET A 158 9.63 -10.72 2.38
N VAL A 159 9.45 -9.40 2.41
CA VAL A 159 10.35 -8.45 1.72
C VAL A 159 11.73 -8.45 2.37
N LEU A 160 11.80 -8.56 3.70
CA LEU A 160 13.06 -8.71 4.41
C LEU A 160 13.80 -9.99 3.97
N TYR A 161 13.09 -11.10 3.83
CA TYR A 161 13.68 -12.37 3.36
C TYR A 161 14.28 -12.22 1.96
N ILE A 162 13.56 -11.54 1.07
CA ILE A 162 14.01 -11.28 -0.31
C ILE A 162 15.23 -10.34 -0.29
N GLY A 163 15.24 -9.32 0.57
CA GLY A 163 16.39 -8.44 0.75
C GLY A 163 17.65 -9.18 1.20
N VAL A 164 17.53 -10.03 2.23
CA VAL A 164 18.64 -10.89 2.70
C VAL A 164 19.08 -11.86 1.62
N ALA A 165 18.13 -12.50 0.93
CA ALA A 165 18.43 -13.40 -0.17
C ALA A 165 19.09 -12.69 -1.35
N ALA A 166 18.76 -11.42 -1.63
CA ALA A 166 19.43 -10.63 -2.66
C ALA A 166 20.91 -10.42 -2.31
N VAL A 167 21.23 -10.08 -1.06
CA VAL A 167 22.62 -9.96 -0.59
C VAL A 167 23.36 -11.28 -0.74
N ALA A 168 22.75 -12.40 -0.30
CA ALA A 168 23.34 -13.73 -0.44
C ALA A 168 23.54 -14.13 -1.92
N ALA A 169 22.58 -13.81 -2.79
CA ALA A 169 22.66 -14.08 -4.22
C ALA A 169 23.76 -13.26 -4.90
N TRP A 170 23.94 -11.99 -4.53
CA TRP A 170 25.05 -11.17 -5.02
C TRP A 170 26.40 -11.71 -4.54
N TRP A 171 26.50 -12.07 -3.27
CA TRP A 171 27.70 -12.70 -2.71
C TRP A 171 28.07 -13.98 -3.46
N HIS A 172 27.08 -14.84 -3.72
CA HIS A 172 27.28 -16.08 -4.48
C HIS A 172 27.67 -15.80 -5.93
N PHE A 173 26.97 -14.88 -6.60
CA PHE A 173 27.28 -14.45 -7.97
C PHE A 173 28.72 -13.95 -8.12
N LEU A 174 29.21 -13.17 -7.16
CA LEU A 174 30.59 -12.66 -7.18
C LEU A 174 31.62 -13.77 -6.99
N ARG A 175 31.31 -14.83 -6.22
CA ARG A 175 32.19 -15.98 -5.99
C ARG A 175 32.16 -17.03 -7.10
N GLN A 176 31.15 -17.05 -7.96
CA GLN A 176 31.06 -18.04 -9.03
C GLN A 176 32.11 -17.82 -10.14
N PRO A 177 32.62 -18.92 -10.75
CA PRO A 177 33.40 -18.83 -11.97
C PRO A 177 32.64 -18.11 -13.07
N TYR A 178 33.36 -17.30 -13.86
CA TYR A 178 32.81 -16.41 -14.88
C TYR A 178 31.74 -17.05 -15.78
N HIS A 179 31.99 -18.26 -16.28
CA HIS A 179 31.11 -18.96 -17.21
C HIS A 179 29.80 -19.46 -16.59
N LYS A 180 29.67 -19.48 -15.25
CA LYS A 180 28.45 -19.89 -14.53
C LYS A 180 27.65 -18.71 -13.97
N ARG A 181 28.21 -17.50 -14.01
CA ARG A 181 27.57 -16.31 -13.46
C ARG A 181 26.26 -16.00 -14.19
N ASN A 182 25.15 -16.08 -13.48
CA ASN A 182 23.84 -15.65 -13.97
C ASN A 182 23.30 -14.51 -13.08
N PRO A 183 23.18 -13.28 -13.60
CA PRO A 183 22.72 -12.15 -12.81
C PRO A 183 21.20 -12.12 -12.61
N ALA A 184 20.43 -12.99 -13.26
CA ALA A 184 18.97 -12.93 -13.25
C ALA A 184 18.39 -13.00 -11.83
N VAL A 185 18.84 -13.95 -11.01
CA VAL A 185 18.37 -14.13 -9.62
C VAL A 185 18.73 -12.93 -8.74
N PRO A 186 19.99 -12.51 -8.59
CA PRO A 186 20.31 -11.38 -7.73
C PRO A 186 19.66 -10.07 -8.19
N VAL A 187 19.55 -9.83 -9.50
CA VAL A 187 18.84 -8.65 -10.03
C VAL A 187 17.35 -8.71 -9.69
N LEU A 188 16.69 -9.84 -9.94
CA LEU A 188 15.26 -10.02 -9.62
C LEU A 188 14.97 -9.80 -8.14
N LEU A 189 15.76 -10.41 -7.25
CA LEU A 189 15.58 -10.26 -5.81
C LEU A 189 15.83 -8.81 -5.36
N THR A 190 16.87 -8.14 -5.86
CA THR A 190 17.14 -6.73 -5.54
C THR A 190 16.02 -5.83 -6.02
N VAL A 191 15.57 -5.95 -7.27
CA VAL A 191 14.47 -5.11 -7.80
C VAL A 191 13.19 -5.35 -7.00
N SER A 192 12.88 -6.61 -6.69
CA SER A 192 11.68 -6.96 -5.92
C SER A 192 11.72 -6.39 -4.50
N ALA A 193 12.87 -6.48 -3.81
CA ALA A 193 13.04 -5.90 -2.49
C ALA A 193 12.94 -4.36 -2.51
N LEU A 194 13.55 -3.70 -3.48
CA LEU A 194 13.54 -2.23 -3.58
C LEU A 194 12.14 -1.68 -3.89
N ILE A 195 11.39 -2.33 -4.79
CA ILE A 195 10.01 -1.93 -5.10
C ILE A 195 9.12 -2.06 -3.85
N ALA A 196 9.31 -3.13 -3.07
CA ALA A 196 8.48 -3.45 -1.92
C ALA A 196 9.02 -2.91 -0.58
N ILE A 197 10.12 -2.15 -0.57
CA ILE A 197 10.85 -1.79 0.67
C ILE A 197 9.98 -1.06 1.68
N ARG A 198 9.01 -0.27 1.21
CA ARG A 198 8.08 0.49 2.07
C ARG A 198 7.16 -0.39 2.92
N VAL A 199 7.04 -1.68 2.61
CA VAL A 199 6.26 -2.67 3.37
C VAL A 199 7.14 -3.78 3.96
N LEU A 200 8.41 -3.48 4.25
CA LEU A 200 9.47 -4.43 4.62
C LEU A 200 9.03 -5.57 5.55
N GLN A 201 8.22 -5.24 6.57
CA GLN A 201 7.73 -6.13 7.61
C GLN A 201 6.19 -6.17 7.69
N LYS A 202 5.48 -5.68 6.66
CA LYS A 202 4.01 -5.59 6.64
C LYS A 202 3.44 -6.02 5.30
N MET A 203 3.96 -7.11 4.73
CA MET A 203 3.32 -7.74 3.58
C MET A 203 1.95 -8.29 4.00
N LEU A 204 0.91 -7.90 3.28
CA LEU A 204 -0.47 -8.36 3.48
C LEU A 204 -1.10 -8.70 2.12
N PRO A 205 -2.01 -9.69 2.04
CA PRO A 205 -2.73 -10.01 0.81
C PRO A 205 -3.84 -9.03 0.44
N TRP A 206 -4.00 -7.94 1.20
CA TRP A 206 -4.98 -6.87 0.97
C TRP A 206 -4.34 -5.50 1.23
N SER A 207 -5.12 -4.44 1.01
CA SER A 207 -4.70 -3.06 1.22
C SER A 207 -3.50 -2.68 0.33
N TYR A 208 -2.71 -1.70 0.77
CA TYR A 208 -1.63 -1.09 0.02
C TYR A 208 -0.55 -2.06 -0.52
N PRO A 209 -0.12 -3.12 0.20
CA PRO A 209 0.94 -4.01 -0.28
C PRO A 209 0.60 -4.81 -1.55
N ILE A 210 -0.64 -5.27 -1.74
CA ILE A 210 -0.95 -6.26 -2.79
C ILE A 210 -0.80 -5.69 -4.21
N PHE A 211 -1.03 -4.39 -4.40
CA PHE A 211 -1.04 -3.76 -5.73
C PHE A 211 0.34 -3.57 -6.36
N PHE A 212 1.40 -3.51 -5.55
CA PHE A 212 2.73 -3.12 -6.03
C PHE A 212 3.82 -4.17 -5.79
N ASN A 213 3.51 -5.24 -5.08
CA ASN A 213 4.51 -6.20 -4.59
C ASN A 213 4.49 -7.57 -5.30
N GLY A 214 3.81 -7.69 -6.44
CA GLY A 214 3.81 -8.92 -7.25
C GLY A 214 5.21 -9.53 -7.47
N PRO A 215 6.24 -8.73 -7.85
CA PRO A 215 7.62 -9.23 -7.98
C PRO A 215 8.21 -9.78 -6.66
N ALA A 216 7.85 -9.20 -5.52
CA ALA A 216 8.28 -9.70 -4.21
C ALA A 216 7.63 -11.05 -3.90
N VAL A 217 6.33 -11.17 -4.10
CA VAL A 217 5.60 -12.45 -3.92
C VAL A 217 6.20 -13.54 -4.81
N PHE A 218 6.43 -13.25 -6.08
CA PHE A 218 7.09 -14.18 -7.00
C PHE A 218 8.51 -14.58 -6.52
N SER A 219 9.31 -13.59 -6.12
CA SER A 219 10.66 -13.81 -5.60
C SER A 219 10.67 -14.69 -4.35
N PHE A 220 9.72 -14.50 -3.44
CA PHE A 220 9.58 -15.33 -2.25
C PHE A 220 9.33 -16.81 -2.60
N PHE A 221 8.43 -17.09 -3.54
CA PHE A 221 8.18 -18.47 -3.97
C PHE A 221 9.37 -19.09 -4.70
N LEU A 222 10.14 -18.30 -5.44
CA LEU A 222 11.41 -18.78 -6.00
C LEU A 222 12.39 -19.20 -4.90
N LEU A 223 12.42 -18.50 -3.76
CA LEU A 223 13.25 -18.88 -2.61
C LEU A 223 12.75 -20.15 -1.90
N LEU A 224 11.46 -20.46 -2.00
CA LEU A 224 10.90 -21.73 -1.50
C LEU A 224 11.13 -22.90 -2.46
N GLY A 225 11.37 -22.64 -3.74
CA GLY A 225 11.60 -23.65 -4.78
C GLY A 225 12.63 -24.75 -4.40
N PRO A 226 13.81 -24.41 -3.83
CA PRO A 226 14.79 -25.39 -3.37
C PRO A 226 14.31 -26.35 -2.28
N LEU A 227 13.24 -26.02 -1.54
CA LEU A 227 12.63 -26.91 -0.56
C LEU A 227 11.88 -28.08 -1.21
N PHE A 228 11.63 -28.00 -2.52
CA PHE A 228 10.98 -29.05 -3.30
C PHE A 228 12.01 -29.69 -4.25
N PRO A 229 12.28 -31.00 -4.17
CA PRO A 229 13.26 -31.66 -5.00
C PRO A 229 12.81 -31.69 -6.46
N ARG A 230 13.59 -31.03 -7.32
CA ARG A 230 13.42 -31.00 -8.77
C ARG A 230 14.36 -32.02 -9.42
N THR A 231 14.01 -33.31 -9.36
CA THR A 231 14.68 -34.36 -10.15
C THR A 231 13.92 -34.60 -11.46
N ALA A 232 14.62 -34.92 -12.56
CA ALA A 232 14.01 -35.09 -13.89
C ALA A 232 12.83 -36.09 -13.93
N SER A 233 12.84 -37.14 -13.09
CA SER A 233 11.70 -38.07 -12.95
C SER A 233 10.48 -37.51 -12.19
N LYS A 234 10.54 -36.26 -11.72
CA LYS A 234 9.56 -35.61 -10.85
C LYS A 234 9.08 -34.25 -11.38
N GLU A 235 9.27 -33.95 -12.65
CA GLU A 235 8.77 -32.68 -13.25
C GLU A 235 7.27 -32.50 -13.03
N ARG A 236 6.47 -33.57 -13.15
CA ARG A 236 5.03 -33.54 -12.83
C ARG A 236 4.75 -33.17 -11.38
N PHE A 237 5.61 -33.60 -10.44
CA PHE A 237 5.48 -33.22 -9.02
C PHE A 237 5.84 -31.76 -8.81
N ALA A 238 6.94 -31.29 -9.41
CA ALA A 238 7.34 -29.89 -9.35
C ALA A 238 6.23 -28.97 -9.90
N PHE A 239 5.67 -29.31 -11.06
CA PHE A 239 4.53 -28.58 -11.63
C PHE A 239 3.31 -28.56 -10.71
N ARG A 240 2.94 -29.71 -10.11
CA ARG A 240 1.83 -29.79 -9.15
C ARG A 240 2.08 -28.97 -7.88
N ALA A 241 3.32 -28.96 -7.38
CA ALA A 241 3.70 -28.16 -6.22
C ALA A 241 3.63 -26.66 -6.53
N ASP A 242 4.19 -26.24 -7.68
CA ASP A 242 4.13 -24.86 -8.15
C ASP A 242 2.65 -24.42 -8.36
N LEU A 243 1.82 -25.27 -8.98
CA LEU A 243 0.39 -25.03 -9.14
C LEU A 243 -0.33 -24.91 -7.79
N LEU A 244 -0.04 -25.79 -6.83
CA LEU A 244 -0.65 -25.74 -5.50
C LEU A 244 -0.26 -24.46 -4.76
N ILE A 245 0.99 -24.02 -4.86
CA ILE A 245 1.46 -22.75 -4.30
C ILE A 245 0.71 -21.58 -4.95
N CYS A 246 0.60 -21.56 -6.28
CA CYS A 246 -0.15 -20.53 -6.99
C CYS A 246 -1.62 -20.52 -6.56
N CYS A 247 -2.27 -21.69 -6.49
CA CYS A 247 -3.64 -21.82 -6.00
C CYS A 247 -3.78 -21.34 -4.55
N ALA A 248 -2.85 -21.68 -3.65
CA ALA A 248 -2.87 -21.23 -2.27
C ALA A 248 -2.77 -19.71 -2.16
N CYS A 249 -1.94 -19.06 -2.99
CA CYS A 249 -1.85 -17.60 -3.06
C CYS A 249 -3.15 -16.98 -3.54
N LEU A 250 -3.68 -17.48 -4.66
CA LEU A 250 -4.93 -16.99 -5.24
C LEU A 250 -6.11 -17.17 -4.28
N ILE A 251 -6.21 -18.32 -3.62
CA ILE A 251 -7.24 -18.59 -2.61
C ILE A 251 -7.09 -17.64 -1.43
N THR A 252 -5.86 -17.43 -0.93
CA THR A 252 -5.60 -16.51 0.18
C THR A 252 -6.00 -15.08 -0.20
N THR A 253 -5.61 -14.59 -1.38
CA THR A 253 -6.00 -13.27 -1.87
C THR A 253 -7.52 -13.18 -2.09
N LEU A 254 -8.15 -14.20 -2.67
CA LEU A 254 -9.59 -14.21 -2.94
C LEU A 254 -10.42 -14.19 -1.66
N ILE A 255 -10.06 -14.99 -0.66
CA ILE A 255 -10.78 -15.00 0.63
C ILE A 255 -10.59 -13.66 1.36
N ASN A 256 -9.39 -13.09 1.33
CA ASN A 256 -9.14 -11.80 1.98
C ASN A 256 -9.79 -10.62 1.24
N SER A 257 -9.84 -10.64 -0.10
CA SER A 257 -10.64 -9.69 -0.88
C SER A 257 -12.11 -9.82 -0.49
N ARG A 258 -12.66 -11.04 -0.42
CA ARG A 258 -14.03 -11.22 0.09
C ARG A 258 -14.20 -10.66 1.50
N ARG A 259 -13.30 -10.87 2.46
CA ARG A 259 -13.43 -10.28 3.81
C ARG A 259 -13.43 -8.75 3.80
N THR A 260 -12.70 -8.13 2.88
CA THR A 260 -12.63 -6.66 2.75
C THR A 260 -13.82 -6.10 1.96
N ASP A 261 -14.33 -6.87 0.98
CA ASP A 261 -15.35 -6.49 0.00
C ASP A 261 -16.73 -7.10 0.25
N THR A 262 -16.91 -7.93 1.29
CA THR A 262 -18.24 -8.28 1.81
C THR A 262 -18.58 -7.25 2.86
N PRO A 263 -19.23 -6.13 2.48
CA PRO A 263 -20.05 -5.46 3.47
C PRO A 263 -21.03 -6.51 3.94
N THR A 264 -21.07 -6.70 5.25
CA THR A 264 -22.19 -7.37 5.92
C THR A 264 -23.52 -6.65 5.64
N ASP A 265 -23.49 -5.49 4.98
CA ASP A 265 -24.61 -4.70 4.53
C ASP A 265 -24.95 -4.94 3.05
N VAL A 266 -26.25 -4.96 2.75
CA VAL A 266 -26.80 -4.99 1.39
C VAL A 266 -26.15 -3.90 0.53
N VAL A 267 -25.44 -4.29 -0.52
CA VAL A 267 -24.90 -3.34 -1.51
C VAL A 267 -25.99 -2.89 -2.48
N VAL A 268 -26.22 -1.58 -2.54
CA VAL A 268 -27.18 -0.94 -3.43
C VAL A 268 -26.45 -0.15 -4.52
N PRO A 269 -27.06 0.04 -5.70
CA PRO A 269 -26.47 0.86 -6.75
C PRO A 269 -26.53 2.36 -6.38
N LEU A 270 -25.40 3.05 -6.53
CA LEU A 270 -25.30 4.50 -6.64
C LEU A 270 -25.03 4.82 -8.12
N THR A 271 -26.07 5.26 -8.82
CA THR A 271 -26.00 5.58 -10.26
C THR A 271 -25.81 7.08 -10.45
N THR A 272 -24.82 7.45 -11.26
CA THR A 272 -24.57 8.83 -11.70
C THR A 272 -24.41 8.86 -13.21
N GLU A 273 -24.23 10.06 -13.78
CA GLU A 273 -23.94 10.23 -15.20
C GLU A 273 -22.61 9.58 -15.64
N ARG A 274 -21.72 9.29 -14.69
CA ARG A 274 -20.43 8.62 -14.95
C ARG A 274 -20.49 7.09 -14.81
N GLY A 275 -21.67 6.54 -14.53
CA GLY A 275 -21.91 5.11 -14.40
C GLY A 275 -22.47 4.72 -13.03
N THR A 276 -22.48 3.41 -12.76
CA THR A 276 -23.04 2.84 -11.53
C THR A 276 -21.94 2.18 -10.71
N ILE A 277 -21.86 2.55 -9.43
CA ILE A 277 -21.03 1.86 -8.45
C ILE A 277 -21.91 1.20 -7.40
N ARG A 278 -21.44 0.09 -6.81
CA ARG A 278 -22.16 -0.60 -5.73
C ARG A 278 -21.55 -0.23 -4.39
N VAL A 279 -22.36 0.28 -3.47
CA VAL A 279 -21.93 0.75 -2.15
C VAL A 279 -22.94 0.32 -1.09
N SER A 280 -22.63 0.51 0.19
CA SER A 280 -23.63 0.29 1.25
C SER A 280 -24.83 1.23 1.10
N ALA A 281 -26.00 0.84 1.58
CA ALA A 281 -27.21 1.66 1.52
C ALA A 281 -27.00 3.07 2.12
N SER A 282 -26.39 3.14 3.30
CA SER A 282 -26.02 4.38 3.98
C SER A 282 -25.11 5.25 3.09
N ARG A 283 -24.08 4.67 2.47
CA ARG A 283 -23.18 5.42 1.58
C ARG A 283 -23.90 5.90 0.32
N ALA A 284 -24.76 5.08 -0.30
CA ALA A 284 -25.52 5.50 -1.48
C ALA A 284 -26.41 6.71 -1.18
N GLU A 285 -27.07 6.71 -0.02
CA GLU A 285 -27.92 7.81 0.41
C GLU A 285 -27.11 9.08 0.69
N GLN A 286 -26.06 8.98 1.49
CA GLN A 286 -25.23 10.12 1.89
C GLN A 286 -24.45 10.72 0.70
N TYR A 287 -23.79 9.88 -0.11
CA TYR A 287 -23.10 10.33 -1.32
C TYR A 287 -24.10 10.83 -2.37
N GLY A 288 -25.24 10.18 -2.53
CA GLY A 288 -26.28 10.62 -3.47
C GLY A 288 -26.77 12.03 -3.14
N ALA A 289 -27.04 12.31 -1.86
CA ALA A 289 -27.40 13.65 -1.40
C ALA A 289 -26.27 14.67 -1.65
N ALA A 290 -25.02 14.32 -1.37
CA ALA A 290 -23.85 15.19 -1.63
C ALA A 290 -23.69 15.50 -3.13
N ILE A 291 -23.81 14.48 -3.99
CA ILE A 291 -23.74 14.61 -5.44
C ILE A 291 -24.84 15.53 -5.96
N ASN A 292 -26.09 15.31 -5.52
CA ASN A 292 -27.22 16.14 -5.93
C ASN A 292 -27.06 17.59 -5.46
N PHE A 293 -26.59 17.80 -4.23
CA PHE A 293 -26.28 19.13 -3.72
C PHE A 293 -25.22 19.83 -4.59
N MET A 294 -24.10 19.16 -4.90
CA MET A 294 -23.06 19.76 -5.76
C MET A 294 -23.58 20.08 -7.15
N ARG A 295 -24.41 19.23 -7.75
CA ARG A 295 -25.02 19.48 -9.06
C ARG A 295 -25.96 20.68 -9.03
N ASP A 296 -26.86 20.74 -8.06
CA ASP A 296 -27.82 21.83 -7.87
C ASP A 296 -27.12 23.18 -7.63
N LYS A 297 -26.01 23.16 -6.90
CA LYS A 297 -25.16 24.35 -6.67
C LYS A 297 -24.37 24.75 -7.90
N SER A 298 -23.74 23.79 -8.58
CA SER A 298 -23.02 24.05 -9.83
C SER A 298 -23.94 24.59 -10.93
N ALA A 299 -25.20 24.13 -11.01
CA ALA A 299 -26.19 24.62 -11.97
C ALA A 299 -26.55 26.11 -11.76
N ARG A 300 -26.35 26.62 -10.55
CA ARG A 300 -26.52 28.04 -10.19
C ARG A 300 -25.22 28.85 -10.28
N GLY A 301 -24.15 28.26 -10.80
CA GLY A 301 -22.83 28.89 -10.85
C GLY A 301 -22.14 29.01 -9.49
N GLU A 302 -22.63 28.31 -8.46
CA GLU A 302 -22.06 28.32 -7.12
C GLU A 302 -21.01 27.21 -6.98
N TYR A 303 -19.88 27.53 -6.33
CA TYR A 303 -18.82 26.57 -6.08
C TYR A 303 -18.98 25.87 -4.73
N VAL A 304 -18.71 24.56 -4.73
CA VAL A 304 -18.70 23.70 -3.54
C VAL A 304 -17.30 23.10 -3.37
N LEU A 305 -16.68 23.30 -2.21
CA LEU A 305 -15.42 22.66 -1.85
C LEU A 305 -15.66 21.45 -0.94
N SER A 306 -15.20 20.28 -1.35
CA SER A 306 -15.19 19.06 -0.55
C SER A 306 -13.93 18.98 0.31
N VAL A 307 -14.09 18.81 1.62
CA VAL A 307 -13.01 18.61 2.59
C VAL A 307 -13.34 17.46 3.56
N PRO A 308 -12.35 16.69 4.05
CA PRO A 308 -10.94 16.78 3.69
C PRO A 308 -10.52 15.91 2.48
N GLU A 309 -11.17 14.80 2.14
CA GLU A 309 -10.58 13.85 1.17
C GLU A 309 -11.44 13.54 -0.07
N ASP A 310 -12.75 13.81 -0.02
CA ASP A 310 -13.75 13.24 -0.93
C ASP A 310 -13.74 13.86 -2.35
N THR A 311 -12.61 13.77 -3.05
CA THR A 311 -12.40 14.23 -4.44
C THR A 311 -13.23 13.46 -5.46
N SER A 312 -13.63 12.24 -5.12
CA SER A 312 -14.55 11.41 -5.90
C SER A 312 -15.90 12.11 -6.13
N LEU A 313 -16.34 12.99 -5.21
CA LEU A 313 -17.59 13.73 -5.36
C LEU A 313 -17.58 14.63 -6.59
N TYR A 314 -16.45 15.25 -6.96
CA TYR A 314 -16.35 16.05 -8.18
C TYR A 314 -16.58 15.20 -9.43
N PHE A 315 -15.90 14.05 -9.52
CA PHE A 315 -16.07 13.13 -10.64
C PHE A 315 -17.51 12.61 -10.73
N LEU A 316 -18.07 12.12 -9.61
CA LEU A 316 -19.39 11.51 -9.56
C LEU A 316 -20.54 12.51 -9.78
N SER A 317 -20.36 13.77 -9.37
CA SER A 317 -21.33 14.84 -9.61
C SER A 317 -21.16 15.54 -10.95
N GLY A 318 -20.06 15.30 -11.67
CA GLY A 318 -19.74 15.99 -12.92
C GLY A 318 -19.38 17.47 -12.71
N THR A 319 -18.99 17.86 -11.49
CA THR A 319 -18.60 19.23 -11.15
C THR A 319 -17.07 19.37 -11.05
N HIS A 320 -16.58 20.61 -11.04
CA HIS A 320 -15.15 20.90 -10.92
C HIS A 320 -14.78 21.33 -9.49
N CYS A 321 -13.60 20.90 -9.04
CA CYS A 321 -13.00 21.42 -7.82
C CYS A 321 -12.69 22.92 -8.01
N PRO A 322 -13.10 23.81 -7.09
CA PRO A 322 -12.86 25.24 -7.23
C PRO A 322 -11.38 25.60 -7.08
N THR A 323 -10.61 24.76 -6.37
CA THR A 323 -9.17 24.91 -6.15
C THR A 323 -8.39 23.87 -6.95
N ARG A 324 -7.05 23.89 -6.86
CA ARG A 324 -6.25 22.69 -7.15
C ARG A 324 -6.85 21.49 -6.40
N VAL A 325 -6.91 20.34 -7.07
CA VAL A 325 -7.46 19.12 -6.47
C VAL A 325 -6.51 18.62 -5.39
N PHE A 326 -6.95 18.67 -4.14
CA PHE A 326 -6.27 18.09 -3.00
C PHE A 326 -7.11 16.97 -2.41
N ALA A 327 -6.46 15.87 -2.06
CA ALA A 327 -6.89 15.08 -0.92
C ALA A 327 -6.21 15.74 0.29
N PHE A 328 -6.95 16.50 1.11
CA PHE A 328 -6.45 17.16 2.33
C PHE A 328 -6.13 16.13 3.42
N THR A 329 -5.21 15.21 3.11
CA THR A 329 -4.61 14.30 4.06
C THR A 329 -3.44 14.99 4.75
N PRO A 330 -3.03 14.54 5.95
CA PRO A 330 -1.96 15.17 6.71
C PRO A 330 -0.71 15.42 5.87
N GLY A 331 -0.27 16.68 5.82
CA GLY A 331 0.95 17.11 5.13
C GLY A 331 0.84 17.31 3.62
N MET A 332 -0.36 17.17 3.03
CA MET A 332 -0.59 17.46 1.61
C MET A 332 -0.59 18.96 1.30
N VAL A 333 -1.04 19.79 2.24
CA VAL A 333 -0.93 21.25 2.16
C VAL A 333 0.09 21.70 3.20
N ALA A 334 1.26 22.11 2.74
CA ALA A 334 2.29 22.62 3.65
C ALA A 334 1.88 23.99 4.23
N PRO A 335 2.13 24.24 5.52
CA PRO A 335 1.88 25.55 6.12
C PRO A 335 2.70 26.63 5.42
N GLY A 336 2.17 27.85 5.38
CA GLY A 336 2.82 28.99 4.73
C GLY A 336 2.29 29.20 3.31
N LYS A 337 3.18 29.16 2.30
CA LYS A 337 2.85 29.54 0.91
C LYS A 337 1.66 28.76 0.35
N MET A 338 1.70 27.41 0.39
CA MET A 338 0.64 26.58 -0.17
C MET A 338 -0.72 26.84 0.51
N THR A 339 -0.75 26.94 1.83
CA THR A 339 -1.98 27.27 2.57
C THR A 339 -2.53 28.64 2.18
N LYS A 340 -1.66 29.66 2.04
CA LYS A 340 -2.07 31.01 1.63
C LYS A 340 -2.62 31.03 0.20
N GLU A 341 -1.95 30.35 -0.72
CA GLU A 341 -2.42 30.21 -2.11
C GLU A 341 -3.76 29.48 -2.18
N LEU A 342 -3.93 28.41 -1.42
CA LEU A 342 -5.20 27.70 -1.31
C LEU A 342 -6.33 28.60 -0.78
N ILE A 343 -6.09 29.35 0.30
CA ILE A 343 -7.07 30.31 0.83
C ILE A 343 -7.41 31.35 -0.24
N HIS A 344 -6.41 31.88 -0.94
CA HIS A 344 -6.62 32.83 -2.01
C HIS A 344 -7.45 32.24 -3.17
N GLU A 345 -7.23 30.98 -3.58
CA GLU A 345 -8.06 30.30 -4.58
C GLU A 345 -9.51 30.17 -4.12
N VAL A 346 -9.73 29.81 -2.85
CA VAL A 346 -11.06 29.71 -2.22
C VAL A 346 -11.79 31.06 -2.24
N GLU A 347 -11.07 32.16 -1.99
CA GLU A 347 -11.60 33.53 -2.03
C GLU A 347 -11.87 34.00 -3.44
N ALA A 348 -10.90 33.86 -4.34
CA ALA A 348 -10.99 34.30 -5.72
C ALA A 348 -12.12 33.60 -6.49
N LYS A 349 -12.43 32.34 -6.13
CA LYS A 349 -13.57 31.60 -6.69
C LYS A 349 -14.88 31.84 -5.95
N ASN A 350 -14.89 32.61 -4.87
CA ASN A 350 -16.04 32.81 -4.00
C ASN A 350 -16.72 31.48 -3.67
N VAL A 351 -15.96 30.53 -3.13
CA VAL A 351 -16.52 29.23 -2.72
C VAL A 351 -17.64 29.48 -1.72
N ARG A 352 -18.86 29.14 -2.13
CA ARG A 352 -20.06 29.45 -1.35
C ARG A 352 -20.35 28.38 -0.32
N TYR A 353 -20.07 27.13 -0.65
CA TYR A 353 -20.38 25.99 0.20
C TYR A 353 -19.18 25.08 0.44
N LEU A 354 -19.16 24.46 1.61
CA LEU A 354 -18.28 23.33 1.91
C LEU A 354 -19.11 22.08 2.15
N ILE A 355 -18.61 20.95 1.66
CA ILE A 355 -18.99 19.63 2.16
C ILE A 355 -17.85 19.18 3.06
N TRP A 356 -18.10 19.20 4.38
CA TRP A 356 -17.12 18.81 5.38
C TRP A 356 -17.46 17.43 5.92
N SER A 357 -16.71 16.41 5.49
CA SER A 357 -16.95 15.02 5.88
C SER A 357 -16.34 14.65 7.23
N ASN A 358 -16.82 13.56 7.81
CA ASN A 358 -16.36 13.02 9.09
C ASN A 358 -15.11 12.11 8.97
N ARG A 359 -14.37 12.18 7.86
CA ARG A 359 -13.16 11.38 7.65
C ARG A 359 -12.11 11.68 8.72
N ILE A 360 -11.66 10.63 9.41
CA ILE A 360 -10.56 10.66 10.38
C ILE A 360 -9.32 9.98 9.84
N PHE A 361 -8.13 10.50 10.15
CA PHE A 361 -6.83 10.07 9.60
C PHE A 361 -5.93 9.40 10.66
N TRP A 362 -6.44 8.35 11.30
CA TRP A 362 -5.75 7.66 12.40
C TRP A 362 -4.39 7.08 11.97
N GLU A 363 -4.26 6.72 10.69
CA GLU A 363 -3.05 6.16 10.09
C GLU A 363 -1.86 7.14 10.11
N TYR A 364 -2.12 8.45 10.22
CA TYR A 364 -1.10 9.50 10.32
C TYR A 364 -0.86 9.98 11.75
N GLY A 365 -1.66 9.54 12.73
CA GLY A 365 -1.56 9.97 14.13
C GLY A 365 -2.10 11.35 14.45
N VAL A 366 -2.64 12.05 13.45
CA VAL A 366 -3.30 13.35 13.56
C VAL A 366 -4.69 13.22 12.96
N PRO A 367 -5.66 12.68 13.73
CA PRO A 367 -6.87 12.14 13.16
C PRO A 367 -7.82 13.18 12.55
N ARG A 368 -7.83 14.44 12.99
CA ARG A 368 -8.88 15.41 12.62
C ARG A 368 -8.33 16.57 11.79
N PHE A 369 -8.90 16.73 10.59
CA PHE A 369 -8.64 17.88 9.72
C PHE A 369 -9.10 19.18 10.37
N GLY A 370 -8.29 20.24 10.24
CA GLY A 370 -8.55 21.56 10.81
C GLY A 370 -8.37 21.64 12.33
N VAL A 371 -8.04 20.53 13.00
CA VAL A 371 -7.81 20.48 14.46
C VAL A 371 -6.40 19.97 14.77
N ASP A 372 -6.04 18.80 14.23
CA ASP A 372 -4.75 18.15 14.46
C ASP A 372 -3.74 18.49 13.37
N PHE A 373 -4.20 18.69 12.13
CA PHE A 373 -3.40 19.09 10.97
C PHE A 373 -4.17 20.10 10.10
N ASP A 374 -3.46 20.77 9.19
CA ASP A 374 -3.98 21.86 8.34
C ASP A 374 -4.73 22.94 9.13
N LYS A 375 -4.29 23.20 10.38
CA LYS A 375 -4.98 24.06 11.35
C LYS A 375 -5.29 25.45 10.81
N THR A 376 -4.29 26.10 10.19
CA THR A 376 -4.47 27.44 9.61
C THR A 376 -5.59 27.47 8.55
N PHE A 377 -5.71 26.42 7.74
CA PHE A 377 -6.81 26.34 6.78
C PHE A 377 -8.14 26.01 7.46
N GLY A 378 -8.13 25.10 8.45
CA GLY A 378 -9.30 24.81 9.28
C GLY A 378 -9.86 26.04 9.99
N ASP A 379 -8.99 26.82 10.63
CA ASP A 379 -9.33 28.07 11.33
C ASP A 379 -9.94 29.10 10.37
N TYR A 380 -9.38 29.21 9.15
CA TYR A 380 -9.95 30.02 8.09
C TYR A 380 -11.38 29.54 7.75
N LEU A 381 -11.57 28.25 7.48
CA LEU A 381 -12.90 27.72 7.12
C LEU A 381 -13.92 27.91 8.25
N ILE A 382 -13.54 27.68 9.51
CA ILE A 382 -14.44 27.83 10.66
C ILE A 382 -14.83 29.29 10.90
N SER A 383 -13.90 30.23 10.70
CA SER A 383 -14.19 31.67 10.84
C SER A 383 -14.98 32.26 9.67
N HIS A 384 -14.92 31.62 8.50
CA HIS A 384 -15.50 32.16 7.26
C HIS A 384 -16.81 31.49 6.84
N TYR A 385 -17.14 30.34 7.43
CA TYR A 385 -18.31 29.55 7.08
C TYR A 385 -19.07 29.15 8.35
N ARG A 386 -20.39 29.05 8.23
CA ARG A 386 -21.27 28.54 9.28
C ARG A 386 -21.85 27.20 8.86
N ARG A 387 -21.99 26.28 9.80
CA ARG A 387 -22.62 24.98 9.57
C ARG A 387 -24.14 25.16 9.42
N VAL A 388 -24.68 24.68 8.30
CA VAL A 388 -26.12 24.81 7.97
C VAL A 388 -26.89 23.54 8.32
N GLY A 389 -26.27 22.37 8.14
CA GLY A 389 -26.96 21.10 8.38
C GLY A 389 -26.16 19.89 7.92
N ARG A 390 -26.75 18.71 8.06
CA ARG A 390 -26.22 17.48 7.45
C ARG A 390 -26.51 17.48 5.95
N VAL A 391 -25.65 16.81 5.19
CA VAL A 391 -25.90 16.61 3.75
C VAL A 391 -27.14 15.73 3.50
N SER A 392 -27.37 14.75 4.36
CA SER A 392 -28.61 13.96 4.43
C SER A 392 -29.08 13.84 5.88
N PRO A 393 -30.40 13.91 6.15
CA PRO A 393 -30.95 13.75 7.48
C PRO A 393 -30.88 12.30 8.00
N ALA A 394 -30.61 11.34 7.12
CA ALA A 394 -30.64 9.93 7.46
C ALA A 394 -29.65 9.56 8.59
N PRO A 395 -30.01 8.61 9.47
CA PRO A 395 -29.12 8.15 10.51
C PRO A 395 -27.92 7.42 9.88
N VAL A 396 -26.74 7.71 10.40
CA VAL A 396 -25.47 7.12 9.94
C VAL A 396 -24.84 6.38 11.10
N ARG A 397 -24.42 5.14 10.89
CA ARG A 397 -23.75 4.35 11.93
C ARG A 397 -22.39 4.98 12.26
N LEU A 398 -21.91 4.77 13.49
CA LEU A 398 -20.57 5.21 13.87
C LEU A 398 -19.53 4.57 12.93
N GLY A 399 -18.65 5.39 12.37
CA GLY A 399 -17.62 4.96 11.41
C GLY A 399 -18.05 4.95 9.95
N GLU A 400 -19.34 5.09 9.65
CA GLU A 400 -19.79 5.32 8.27
C GLU A 400 -19.57 6.78 7.85
N TRP A 401 -19.46 6.99 6.54
CA TRP A 401 -19.25 8.31 5.97
C TRP A 401 -20.49 9.18 6.13
N ASN A 402 -20.31 10.39 6.63
CA ASN A 402 -21.30 11.47 6.56
C ASN A 402 -20.60 12.82 6.39
N ALA A 403 -21.37 13.83 6.03
CA ALA A 403 -20.86 15.17 5.88
C ALA A 403 -21.86 16.23 6.34
N TYR A 404 -21.32 17.40 6.65
CA TYR A 404 -22.08 18.60 6.96
C TYR A 404 -21.88 19.62 5.85
N ILE A 405 -22.97 20.32 5.54
CA ILE A 405 -22.94 21.49 4.66
C ILE A 405 -22.57 22.69 5.51
N TRP A 406 -21.57 23.43 5.05
CA TRP A 406 -21.24 24.74 5.56
C TRP A 406 -21.45 25.78 4.47
N GLU A 407 -21.93 26.95 4.85
CA GLU A 407 -22.18 28.08 3.95
C GLU A 407 -21.31 29.27 4.36
N ARG A 408 -20.75 29.95 3.37
CA ARG A 408 -19.93 31.14 3.56
C ARG A 408 -20.76 32.23 4.26
N ILE A 409 -20.23 32.77 5.35
CA ILE A 409 -20.81 33.89 6.08
C ILE A 409 -20.75 35.13 5.16
N PRO A 410 -21.88 35.83 4.90
CA PRO A 410 -21.88 37.06 4.14
C PRO A 410 -20.92 38.10 4.73
N GLU A 411 -20.26 38.90 3.89
CA GLU A 411 -19.33 39.94 4.36
C GLU A 411 -19.99 41.01 5.22
N ILE A 412 -21.31 41.20 5.10
CA ILE A 412 -22.11 42.13 5.91
C ILE A 412 -22.25 41.64 7.37
N ASP A 413 -22.09 40.32 7.59
CA ASP A 413 -22.27 39.67 8.90
C ASP A 413 -20.93 39.41 9.63
N ARG A 414 -19.81 39.98 9.14
CA ARG A 414 -18.48 39.92 9.76
C ARG A 414 -18.03 41.30 10.21
#